data_AF-A0A3N5QTB9-F1
#
_entry.id   AF-A0A3N5QTB9-F1
#
_cell.length_a   1.000
_cell.length_b   1.000
_cell.length_c   1.000
_cell.angle_alpha   90.00
_cell.angle_beta   90.00
_cell.angle_gamma   90.00
#
_symmetry.space_group_name_H-M   'P 1'
#
loop_
_entity.id
_entity.type
_entity.pdbx_description
1 polymer ?
#
loop_
_entity_poly.entity_id
_entity_poly.type
_entity_poly.pdbx_seq_one_letter_code
_entity_poly.pdbx_strand_id
1 'polypeptide(L)'
;MLVLICAVILGFGGTHVSAYDYPLKDPYAATIAGTPTELEPPLPEKIDYEQLGLKVFPDRPTPDVFWYQREFLYTLSYQKQEAPLIFVIAGTGSSFYSSSMIFLQKAFYGAGFHVICLSSPTQMNFVTTASATSVPGNIIEDSQDLYRVMTLAWEQVKDRIKVKEFYLTGYSLGASQSAFVSKLDEEKRVFNFKKVLMINPSVSLYTSAKILDDMLLKVVPSRDLEEFDRWFREILGAFGEIYRVLGQPPLDQDFLYDAYRSLLKRQTPPRRENMAGMIGTVFWLESSNMIFTADVMNNYGLIVPKNRVLGSADSLTDYFKVTYRISFIDYFNEFLYPYFQAKTPGLTKEALIENTSLRSIESYLRNSPKIVLMDNEDDLILAPEDLAFLKDVFGSRAKIYPFGGHLGNMTYAANVAYMINVFKN
;
A
#
# COMPACT_ATOMS: atom_id res chain seq x y z
N MET A 1 52.62 34.92 -43.97
CA MET A 1 53.52 34.00 -43.23
C MET A 1 52.71 33.48 -42.05
N LEU A 2 51.89 32.43 -42.25
CA LEU A 2 52.18 31.03 -41.89
C LEU A 2 52.82 30.91 -40.49
N VAL A 3 52.10 30.40 -39.47
CA VAL A 3 52.11 28.99 -38.95
C VAL A 3 52.50 29.10 -37.44
N LEU A 4 52.00 28.40 -36.42
CA LEU A 4 51.17 27.19 -36.28
C LEU A 4 50.44 27.18 -34.91
N ILE A 5 49.28 26.54 -34.94
CA ILE A 5 48.46 25.89 -33.90
C ILE A 5 49.22 25.21 -32.73
N CYS A 6 48.64 25.31 -31.52
CA CYS A 6 48.46 24.14 -30.63
C CYS A 6 47.23 24.33 -29.73
N ALA A 7 46.17 23.58 -30.04
CA ALA A 7 44.94 23.49 -29.27
C ALA A 7 45.08 22.42 -28.17
N VAL A 8 44.68 22.76 -26.94
CA VAL A 8 44.33 21.80 -25.91
C VAL A 8 42.85 21.98 -25.62
N ILE A 9 42.03 21.12 -26.21
CA ILE A 9 40.62 20.96 -25.86
C ILE A 9 40.59 19.98 -24.68
N LEU A 10 40.50 20.51 -23.47
CA LEU A 10 40.07 19.73 -22.31
C LEU A 10 38.55 19.69 -22.32
N GLY A 11 37.99 18.63 -22.90
CA GLY A 11 36.59 18.29 -22.73
C GLY A 11 36.32 17.82 -21.30
N PHE A 12 35.86 18.71 -20.44
CA PHE A 12 35.13 18.33 -19.23
C PHE A 12 33.64 18.25 -19.56
N GLY A 13 33.28 17.19 -20.29
CA GLY A 13 31.90 16.74 -20.43
C GLY A 13 31.58 15.72 -19.35
N GLY A 14 31.85 16.05 -18.09
CA GLY A 14 31.34 15.28 -16.97
C GLY A 14 29.89 15.70 -16.74
N THR A 15 28.93 14.88 -17.18
CA THR A 15 27.58 14.96 -16.66
C THR A 15 27.68 14.71 -15.17
N HIS A 16 27.63 15.77 -14.35
CA HIS A 16 27.34 15.63 -12.94
C HIS A 16 25.97 14.92 -12.87
N VAL A 17 25.99 13.64 -12.51
CA VAL A 17 24.82 12.99 -11.93
C VAL A 17 24.48 13.87 -10.73
N SER A 18 23.47 14.72 -10.85
CA SER A 18 22.99 15.51 -9.73
C SER A 18 22.73 14.53 -8.60
N ALA A 19 23.38 14.74 -7.46
CA ALA A 19 23.13 13.92 -6.28
C ALA A 19 21.63 13.95 -5.98
N TYR A 20 21.08 12.81 -5.55
CA TYR A 20 19.69 12.76 -5.14
C TYR A 20 19.55 13.44 -3.75
N ASP A 21 18.88 14.59 -3.69
CA ASP A 21 18.96 15.50 -2.54
C ASP A 21 17.91 15.24 -1.44
N TYR A 22 17.20 14.11 -1.48
CA TYR A 22 16.25 13.74 -0.42
C TYR A 22 16.96 13.63 0.95
N PRO A 23 16.48 14.30 2.02
CA PRO A 23 17.30 14.53 3.22
C PRO A 23 17.38 13.35 4.20
N LEU A 24 16.36 12.49 4.24
CA LEU A 24 16.33 11.37 5.20
C LEU A 24 17.04 10.15 4.61
N LYS A 25 18.24 9.85 5.12
CA LYS A 25 19.09 8.73 4.65
C LYS A 25 18.92 7.45 5.44
N ASP A 26 18.35 7.50 6.65
CA ASP A 26 18.00 6.28 7.38
C ASP A 26 16.63 5.79 6.90
N PRO A 27 16.51 4.53 6.43
CA PRO A 27 15.28 4.06 5.80
C PRO A 27 14.11 3.96 6.77
N TYR A 28 14.35 3.71 8.06
CA TYR A 28 13.29 3.65 9.06
C TYR A 28 12.78 5.07 9.35
N ALA A 29 13.69 6.02 9.52
CA ALA A 29 13.32 7.42 9.68
C ALA A 29 12.57 7.96 8.46
N ALA A 30 13.01 7.63 7.24
CA ALA A 30 12.35 8.03 6.01
C ALA A 30 10.93 7.43 5.91
N THR A 31 10.77 6.14 6.19
CA THR A 31 9.47 5.44 6.16
C THR A 31 8.48 6.04 7.15
N ILE A 32 8.94 6.38 8.36
CA ILE A 32 8.08 6.91 9.42
C ILE A 32 7.77 8.39 9.19
N ALA A 33 8.77 9.17 8.78
CA ALA A 33 8.65 10.62 8.74
C ALA A 33 8.16 11.18 7.41
N GLY A 34 8.29 10.44 6.33
CA GLY A 34 7.96 10.92 5.00
C GLY A 34 8.83 12.10 4.55
N THR A 35 8.39 12.80 3.52
CA THR A 35 9.09 13.99 3.04
C THR A 35 8.74 15.19 3.92
N PRO A 36 9.72 16.01 4.36
CA PRO A 36 9.42 17.30 4.97
C PRO A 36 8.54 18.15 4.05
N THR A 37 7.46 18.74 4.59
CA THR A 37 6.45 19.49 3.82
C THR A 37 7.05 20.59 2.92
N GLU A 38 8.18 21.19 3.31
CA GLU A 38 8.88 22.22 2.54
C GLU A 38 9.54 21.68 1.25
N LEU A 39 9.71 20.37 1.15
CA LEU A 39 10.29 19.66 0.02
C LEU A 39 9.24 18.91 -0.82
N GLU A 40 7.97 19.00 -0.44
CA GLU A 40 6.85 18.53 -1.24
C GLU A 40 6.57 19.52 -2.39
N PRO A 41 6.02 19.04 -3.53
CA PRO A 41 5.66 19.94 -4.61
C PRO A 41 4.48 20.83 -4.17
N PRO A 42 4.34 22.03 -4.75
CA PRO A 42 3.13 22.82 -4.54
C PRO A 42 1.93 22.08 -5.12
N LEU A 43 1.04 21.60 -4.24
CA LEU A 43 -0.22 20.97 -4.61
C LEU A 43 -1.40 21.92 -4.33
N PRO A 44 -2.55 21.75 -5.02
CA PRO A 44 -3.76 22.47 -4.67
C PRO A 44 -4.12 22.23 -3.19
N GLU A 45 -4.36 23.32 -2.45
CA GLU A 45 -4.75 23.23 -1.04
C GLU A 45 -6.00 22.37 -0.87
N LYS A 46 -6.98 22.57 -1.78
CA LYS A 46 -8.22 21.80 -1.89
C LYS A 46 -8.42 21.36 -3.34
N ILE A 47 -9.02 20.18 -3.49
CA ILE A 47 -9.54 19.67 -4.76
C ILE A 47 -11.01 19.30 -4.55
N ASP A 48 -11.81 19.44 -5.59
CA ASP A 48 -13.15 18.89 -5.59
C ASP A 48 -13.03 17.37 -5.69
N TYR A 49 -13.67 16.66 -4.76
CA TYR A 49 -13.79 15.22 -4.80
C TYR A 49 -15.18 14.79 -4.36
N GLU A 50 -15.62 13.67 -4.89
CA GLU A 50 -16.85 12.99 -4.48
C GLU A 50 -16.49 11.67 -3.84
N GLN A 51 -17.07 11.37 -2.69
CA GLN A 51 -17.09 10.01 -2.15
C GLN A 51 -18.32 9.29 -2.71
N LEU A 52 -18.09 8.16 -3.38
CA LEU A 52 -19.12 7.36 -4.03
C LEU A 52 -19.15 5.96 -3.42
N GLY A 53 -20.30 5.30 -3.55
CA GLY A 53 -20.56 3.96 -3.02
C GLY A 53 -21.02 2.99 -4.10
N LEU A 54 -20.56 1.74 -4.01
CA LEU A 54 -20.93 0.62 -4.87
C LEU A 54 -21.50 -0.54 -4.06
N LYS A 55 -22.65 -1.05 -4.49
CA LYS A 55 -23.16 -2.36 -4.04
C LYS A 55 -22.60 -3.46 -4.93
N VAL A 56 -21.39 -3.90 -4.60
CA VAL A 56 -20.64 -4.90 -5.39
C VAL A 56 -21.27 -6.29 -5.31
N PHE A 57 -21.84 -6.63 -4.16
CA PHE A 57 -22.62 -7.87 -3.94
C PHE A 57 -23.97 -7.52 -3.30
N PRO A 58 -25.02 -7.25 -4.09
CA PRO A 58 -26.32 -6.80 -3.57
C PRO A 58 -26.97 -7.75 -2.54
N ASP A 59 -26.75 -9.06 -2.71
CA ASP A 59 -27.36 -10.09 -1.86
C ASP A 59 -26.46 -10.55 -0.71
N ARG A 60 -25.27 -9.95 -0.54
CA ARG A 60 -24.36 -10.31 0.55
C ARG A 60 -24.90 -9.78 1.89
N PRO A 61 -25.11 -10.65 2.90
CA PRO A 61 -25.40 -10.18 4.24
C PRO A 61 -24.15 -9.53 4.85
N THR A 62 -24.31 -8.33 5.41
CA THR A 62 -23.27 -7.69 6.22
C THR A 62 -23.51 -8.06 7.69
N PRO A 63 -22.58 -8.73 8.38
CA PRO A 63 -22.68 -8.98 9.82
C PRO A 63 -22.92 -7.69 10.61
N ASP A 64 -23.74 -7.74 11.67
CA ASP A 64 -24.14 -6.56 12.45
C ASP A 64 -22.96 -5.78 13.04
N VAL A 65 -21.86 -6.46 13.39
CA VAL A 65 -20.62 -5.82 13.83
C VAL A 65 -20.03 -4.86 12.76
N PHE A 66 -20.34 -5.09 11.48
CA PHE A 66 -19.95 -4.24 10.35
C PHE A 66 -21.13 -3.40 9.81
N TRP A 67 -22.12 -3.05 10.63
CA TRP A 67 -23.32 -2.29 10.23
C TRP A 67 -23.07 -1.00 9.43
N TYR A 68 -21.88 -0.41 9.58
CA TYR A 68 -21.42 0.80 8.87
C TYR A 68 -20.80 0.51 7.49
N GLN A 69 -20.52 -0.75 7.17
CA GLN A 69 -19.97 -1.20 5.89
C GLN A 69 -21.09 -1.60 4.92
N ARG A 70 -21.77 -0.62 4.36
CA ARG A 70 -22.95 -0.84 3.49
C ARG A 70 -22.61 -0.93 2.00
N GLU A 71 -21.58 -0.22 1.59
CA GLU A 71 -21.18 -0.08 0.20
C GLU A 71 -19.66 -0.06 0.14
N PHE A 72 -19.10 -0.53 -0.97
CA PHE A 72 -17.69 -0.29 -1.26
C PHE A 72 -17.51 1.18 -1.58
N LEU A 73 -16.68 1.86 -0.79
CA LEU A 73 -16.48 3.29 -0.89
C LEU A 73 -15.20 3.61 -1.67
N TYR A 74 -15.28 4.63 -2.51
CA TYR A 74 -14.15 5.14 -3.28
C TYR A 74 -14.30 6.66 -3.50
N THR A 75 -13.22 7.33 -3.92
CA THR A 75 -13.30 8.75 -4.30
C THR A 75 -13.06 8.97 -5.79
N LEU A 76 -13.74 9.99 -6.32
CA LEU A 76 -13.58 10.51 -7.67
C LEU A 76 -13.21 12.00 -7.61
N SER A 77 -12.15 12.38 -8.30
CA SER A 77 -11.89 13.78 -8.70
C SER A 77 -11.80 13.85 -10.21
N TYR A 78 -12.48 14.80 -10.85
CA TYR A 78 -12.59 14.84 -12.31
C TYR A 78 -12.46 16.23 -12.90
N GLN A 79 -11.85 16.31 -14.08
CA GLN A 79 -11.69 17.51 -14.86
C GLN A 79 -13.00 17.90 -15.56
N LYS A 80 -13.21 19.19 -15.82
CA LYS A 80 -14.36 19.67 -16.60
C LYS A 80 -14.28 19.25 -18.08
N GLN A 81 -13.06 19.21 -18.60
CA GLN A 81 -12.74 18.82 -19.97
C GLN A 81 -12.41 17.32 -20.07
N GLU A 82 -12.32 16.83 -21.30
CA GLU A 82 -11.81 15.49 -21.58
C GLU A 82 -10.37 15.34 -21.04
N ALA A 83 -10.13 14.27 -20.29
CA ALA A 83 -8.87 14.02 -19.60
C ALA A 83 -8.62 12.51 -19.48
N PRO A 84 -7.37 12.07 -19.30
CA PRO A 84 -7.10 10.67 -19.00
C PRO A 84 -7.57 10.34 -17.57
N LEU A 85 -8.00 9.10 -17.36
CA LEU A 85 -8.37 8.60 -16.04
C LEU A 85 -7.26 7.73 -15.47
N ILE A 86 -6.85 8.02 -14.23
CA ILE A 86 -5.92 7.17 -13.48
C ILE A 86 -6.63 6.54 -12.28
N PHE A 87 -6.56 5.22 -12.18
CA PHE A 87 -6.89 4.49 -10.96
C PHE A 87 -5.68 4.46 -10.03
N VAL A 88 -5.90 4.71 -8.74
CA VAL A 88 -4.90 4.63 -7.68
C VAL A 88 -5.34 3.56 -6.68
N ILE A 89 -4.51 2.53 -6.50
CA ILE A 89 -4.77 1.41 -5.56
C ILE A 89 -3.91 1.60 -4.30
N ALA A 90 -4.57 1.64 -3.14
CA ALA A 90 -3.91 1.82 -1.86
C ALA A 90 -3.11 0.56 -1.41
N GLY A 91 -2.07 0.78 -0.62
CA GLY A 91 -1.27 -0.26 0.02
C GLY A 91 -1.95 -0.94 1.22
N THR A 92 -1.27 -1.89 1.87
CA THR A 92 -1.82 -2.72 2.95
C THR A 92 -2.61 -1.93 4.00
N GLY A 93 -3.82 -2.38 4.33
CA GLY A 93 -4.72 -1.77 5.31
C GLY A 93 -5.27 -0.39 4.94
N SER A 94 -4.71 0.26 3.91
CA SER A 94 -5.03 1.65 3.60
C SER A 94 -6.39 1.80 2.92
N SER A 95 -7.13 2.82 3.35
CA SER A 95 -8.40 3.21 2.72
C SER A 95 -8.17 4.11 1.50
N PHE A 96 -9.20 4.27 0.67
CA PHE A 96 -9.25 5.25 -0.42
C PHE A 96 -9.02 6.71 0.02
N TYR A 97 -9.08 6.99 1.33
CA TYR A 97 -8.97 8.33 1.91
C TYR A 97 -7.80 8.46 2.92
N SER A 98 -6.80 7.58 2.86
CA SER A 98 -5.56 7.75 3.62
C SER A 98 -4.79 8.99 3.17
N SER A 99 -3.88 9.51 4.01
CA SER A 99 -3.05 10.67 3.65
C SER A 99 -2.28 10.48 2.34
N SER A 100 -1.68 9.30 2.13
CA SER A 100 -1.03 8.94 0.86
C SER A 100 -1.99 8.99 -0.34
N MET A 101 -3.23 8.50 -0.18
CA MET A 101 -4.24 8.52 -1.23
C MET A 101 -4.69 9.94 -1.55
N ILE A 102 -4.94 10.77 -0.53
CA ILE A 102 -5.29 12.19 -0.69
C ILE A 102 -4.16 12.94 -1.42
N PHE A 103 -2.91 12.68 -1.04
CA PHE A 103 -1.75 13.29 -1.69
C PHE A 103 -1.68 12.91 -3.17
N LEU A 104 -1.73 11.62 -3.50
CA LEU A 104 -1.69 11.15 -4.89
C LEU A 104 -2.89 11.67 -5.69
N GLN A 105 -4.08 11.73 -5.08
CA GLN A 105 -5.27 12.31 -5.70
C GLN A 105 -5.04 13.78 -6.07
N LYS A 106 -4.50 14.60 -5.16
CA LYS A 106 -4.14 15.99 -5.42
C LYS A 106 -3.06 16.13 -6.50
N ALA A 107 -2.02 15.31 -6.44
CA ALA A 107 -0.92 15.34 -7.40
C ALA A 107 -1.39 15.02 -8.83
N PHE A 108 -2.12 13.91 -9.02
CA PHE A 108 -2.60 13.52 -10.35
C PHE A 108 -3.75 14.42 -10.83
N TYR A 109 -4.66 14.84 -9.95
CA TYR A 109 -5.71 15.79 -10.34
C TYR A 109 -5.10 17.13 -10.76
N GLY A 110 -4.15 17.67 -10.00
CA GLY A 110 -3.41 18.88 -10.34
C GLY A 110 -2.60 18.75 -11.63
N ALA A 111 -2.19 17.52 -11.99
CA ALA A 111 -1.51 17.22 -13.25
C ALA A 111 -2.45 17.09 -14.46
N GLY A 112 -3.77 17.17 -14.26
CA GLY A 112 -4.79 17.17 -15.32
C GLY A 112 -5.47 15.82 -15.57
N PHE A 113 -5.44 14.90 -14.61
CA PHE A 113 -6.11 13.60 -14.69
C PHE A 113 -7.49 13.63 -14.04
N HIS A 114 -8.40 12.77 -14.50
CA HIS A 114 -9.46 12.23 -13.64
C HIS A 114 -8.82 11.18 -12.73
N VAL A 115 -9.19 11.15 -11.46
CA VAL A 115 -8.58 10.25 -10.47
C VAL A 115 -9.67 9.46 -9.76
N ILE A 116 -9.54 8.13 -9.78
CA ILE A 116 -10.34 7.22 -8.95
C ILE A 116 -9.41 6.56 -7.94
N CYS A 117 -9.73 6.69 -6.66
CA CYS A 117 -8.94 6.19 -5.55
C CYS A 117 -9.65 5.01 -4.87
N LEU A 118 -8.96 3.87 -4.75
CA LEU A 118 -9.53 2.61 -4.24
C LEU A 118 -8.79 2.15 -2.98
N SER A 119 -9.55 1.70 -1.99
CA SER A 119 -8.99 1.01 -0.81
C SER A 119 -8.27 -0.27 -1.20
N SER A 120 -7.31 -0.69 -0.37
CA SER A 120 -6.67 -1.99 -0.50
C SER A 120 -7.67 -3.13 -0.30
N PRO A 121 -7.52 -4.27 -1.01
CA PRO A 121 -8.25 -5.51 -0.71
C PRO A 121 -8.09 -6.02 0.73
N THR A 122 -7.04 -5.58 1.44
CA THR A 122 -6.80 -5.91 2.85
C THR A 122 -7.53 -5.00 3.83
N GLN A 123 -8.17 -3.92 3.35
CA GLN A 123 -8.88 -2.96 4.20
C GLN A 123 -10.31 -3.43 4.48
N MET A 124 -10.80 -3.23 5.72
CA MET A 124 -12.10 -3.75 6.19
C MET A 124 -13.28 -3.47 5.24
N ASN A 125 -13.44 -2.25 4.72
CA ASN A 125 -14.51 -1.89 3.78
C ASN A 125 -14.42 -2.76 2.52
N PHE A 126 -13.21 -3.00 1.98
CA PHE A 126 -13.04 -3.87 0.83
C PHE A 126 -13.37 -5.33 1.18
N VAL A 127 -12.81 -5.86 2.27
CA VAL A 127 -13.03 -7.26 2.70
C VAL A 127 -14.51 -7.57 2.90
N THR A 128 -15.24 -6.65 3.54
CA THR A 128 -16.68 -6.78 3.82
C THR A 128 -17.53 -6.65 2.55
N THR A 129 -17.29 -5.61 1.75
CA THR A 129 -18.24 -5.21 0.70
C THR A 129 -17.86 -5.63 -0.72
N ALA A 130 -16.56 -5.87 -1.00
CA ALA A 130 -16.04 -6.04 -2.35
C ALA A 130 -15.22 -7.32 -2.58
N SER A 131 -14.60 -7.92 -1.56
CA SER A 131 -13.83 -9.16 -1.72
C SER A 131 -14.74 -10.36 -1.92
N ALA A 132 -14.55 -11.16 -2.97
CA ALA A 132 -15.37 -12.34 -3.27
C ALA A 132 -15.24 -13.43 -2.21
N THR A 133 -14.05 -13.62 -1.66
CA THR A 133 -13.78 -14.61 -0.61
C THR A 133 -13.85 -14.03 0.79
N SER A 134 -13.68 -12.72 0.94
CA SER A 134 -13.41 -12.07 2.23
C SER A 134 -12.18 -12.67 2.94
N VAL A 135 -11.27 -13.32 2.21
CA VAL A 135 -10.01 -13.88 2.72
C VAL A 135 -8.86 -13.23 1.94
N PRO A 136 -8.43 -12.02 2.32
CA PRO A 136 -7.41 -11.27 1.60
C PRO A 136 -6.02 -11.90 1.73
N GLY A 137 -5.16 -11.68 0.73
CA GLY A 137 -3.78 -12.20 0.71
C GLY A 137 -3.50 -13.18 -0.43
N ASN A 138 -4.50 -13.49 -1.27
CA ASN A 138 -4.29 -14.13 -2.56
C ASN A 138 -4.36 -13.06 -3.65
N ILE A 139 -3.20 -12.56 -4.05
CA ILE A 139 -3.09 -11.42 -4.97
C ILE A 139 -3.82 -11.62 -6.31
N ILE A 140 -3.96 -12.87 -6.77
CA ILE A 140 -4.67 -13.19 -8.01
C ILE A 140 -6.17 -12.92 -7.84
N GLU A 141 -6.77 -13.44 -6.77
CA GLU A 141 -8.20 -13.22 -6.47
C GLU A 141 -8.46 -11.75 -6.06
N ASP A 142 -7.58 -11.18 -5.23
CA ASP A 142 -7.67 -9.77 -4.81
C ASP A 142 -7.62 -8.83 -6.04
N SER A 143 -6.80 -9.13 -7.05
CA SER A 143 -6.75 -8.37 -8.30
C SER A 143 -7.98 -8.58 -9.19
N GLN A 144 -8.63 -9.75 -9.16
CA GLN A 144 -9.92 -9.95 -9.83
C GLN A 144 -11.01 -9.10 -9.19
N ASP A 145 -11.01 -9.00 -7.87
CA ASP A 145 -11.94 -8.15 -7.13
C ASP A 145 -11.68 -6.66 -7.39
N LEU A 146 -10.42 -6.23 -7.42
CA LEU A 146 -10.03 -4.88 -7.84
C LEU A 146 -10.54 -4.56 -9.24
N TYR A 147 -10.29 -5.44 -10.21
CA TYR A 147 -10.75 -5.23 -11.59
C TYR A 147 -12.28 -5.08 -11.68
N ARG A 148 -13.01 -5.85 -10.87
CA ARG A 148 -14.48 -5.78 -10.78
C ARG A 148 -14.95 -4.46 -10.19
N VAL A 149 -14.37 -4.00 -9.08
CA VAL A 149 -14.75 -2.69 -8.51
C VAL A 149 -14.35 -1.53 -9.42
N MET A 150 -13.20 -1.62 -10.10
CA MET A 150 -12.80 -0.63 -11.10
C MET A 150 -13.82 -0.56 -12.24
N THR A 151 -14.30 -1.72 -12.71
CA THR A 151 -15.30 -1.79 -13.79
C THR A 151 -16.61 -1.16 -13.33
N LEU A 152 -17.09 -1.51 -12.13
CA LEU A 152 -18.32 -0.93 -11.58
C LEU A 152 -18.21 0.58 -11.32
N ALA A 153 -17.07 1.04 -10.80
CA ALA A 153 -16.80 2.46 -10.58
C ALA A 153 -16.78 3.23 -11.90
N TRP A 154 -16.15 2.66 -12.94
CA TRP A 154 -16.17 3.24 -14.27
C TRP A 154 -17.59 3.32 -14.84
N GLU A 155 -18.35 2.21 -14.78
CA GLU A 155 -19.74 2.18 -15.23
C GLU A 155 -20.62 3.20 -14.51
N GLN A 156 -20.39 3.45 -13.21
CA GLN A 156 -21.12 4.46 -12.44
C GLN A 156 -20.84 5.91 -12.88
N VAL A 157 -19.64 6.18 -13.43
CA VAL A 157 -19.19 7.56 -13.69
C VAL A 157 -19.01 7.89 -15.17
N LYS A 158 -18.99 6.91 -16.07
CA LYS A 158 -18.65 7.10 -17.50
C LYS A 158 -19.53 8.09 -18.25
N ASP A 159 -20.79 8.24 -17.86
CA ASP A 159 -21.71 9.19 -18.49
C ASP A 159 -21.57 10.61 -17.90
N ARG A 160 -20.79 10.76 -16.81
CA ARG A 160 -20.56 12.01 -16.08
C ARG A 160 -19.25 12.69 -16.50
N ILE A 161 -18.28 11.92 -17.00
CA ILE A 161 -16.92 12.40 -17.29
C ILE A 161 -16.44 11.92 -18.66
N LYS A 162 -15.63 12.73 -19.35
CA LYS A 162 -15.05 12.38 -20.65
C LYS A 162 -13.63 11.82 -20.47
N VAL A 163 -13.45 10.52 -20.74
CA VAL A 163 -12.17 9.82 -20.60
C VAL A 163 -11.58 9.49 -21.97
N LYS A 164 -10.32 9.88 -22.20
CA LYS A 164 -9.60 9.55 -23.45
C LYS A 164 -8.75 8.27 -23.36
N GLU A 165 -8.17 7.99 -22.19
CA GLU A 165 -7.21 6.91 -21.95
C GLU A 165 -7.26 6.50 -20.48
N PHE A 166 -6.89 5.24 -20.18
CA PHE A 166 -6.82 4.70 -18.83
C PHE A 166 -5.39 4.44 -18.38
N TYR A 167 -5.10 4.82 -17.15
CA TYR A 167 -3.85 4.61 -16.45
C TYR A 167 -4.10 3.93 -15.10
N LEU A 168 -3.06 3.27 -14.59
CA LEU A 168 -3.11 2.58 -13.31
C LEU A 168 -1.85 2.87 -12.51
N THR A 169 -2.01 3.11 -11.22
CA THR A 169 -0.91 3.17 -10.27
C THR A 169 -1.35 2.60 -8.94
N GLY A 170 -0.37 2.23 -8.13
CA GLY A 170 -0.58 1.88 -6.74
C GLY A 170 0.74 1.97 -5.98
N TYR A 171 0.65 1.92 -4.66
CA TYR A 171 1.81 1.94 -3.79
C TYR A 171 1.85 0.70 -2.88
N SER A 172 3.05 0.23 -2.54
CA SER A 172 3.22 -0.96 -1.69
C SER A 172 2.45 -2.17 -2.25
N LEU A 173 1.62 -2.84 -1.45
CA LEU A 173 0.74 -3.92 -1.93
C LEU A 173 -0.12 -3.51 -3.14
N GLY A 174 -0.61 -2.27 -3.19
CA GLY A 174 -1.41 -1.76 -4.31
C GLY A 174 -0.59 -1.65 -5.60
N ALA A 175 0.72 -1.44 -5.51
CA ALA A 175 1.63 -1.48 -6.65
C ALA A 175 1.78 -2.90 -7.20
N SER A 176 1.97 -3.88 -6.30
CA SER A 176 2.03 -5.30 -6.68
C SER A 176 0.70 -5.73 -7.34
N GLN A 177 -0.43 -5.36 -6.75
CA GLN A 177 -1.77 -5.62 -7.29
C GLN A 177 -1.99 -4.94 -8.64
N SER A 178 -1.43 -3.74 -8.85
CA SER A 178 -1.52 -3.04 -10.15
C SER A 178 -0.89 -3.85 -11.29
N ALA A 179 0.18 -4.61 -11.04
CA ALA A 179 0.75 -5.51 -12.04
C ALA A 179 -0.19 -6.66 -12.42
N PHE A 180 -0.83 -7.28 -11.43
CA PHE A 180 -1.79 -8.37 -11.64
C PHE A 180 -3.09 -7.89 -12.29
N VAL A 181 -3.61 -6.74 -11.87
CA VAL A 181 -4.75 -6.05 -12.52
C VAL A 181 -4.42 -5.75 -13.98
N SER A 182 -3.21 -5.23 -14.25
CA SER A 182 -2.73 -4.97 -15.60
C SER A 182 -2.66 -6.23 -16.45
N LYS A 183 -2.16 -7.35 -15.89
CA LYS A 183 -2.13 -8.65 -16.56
C LYS A 183 -3.53 -9.14 -16.90
N LEU A 184 -4.46 -9.05 -15.95
CA LEU A 184 -5.87 -9.43 -16.14
C LEU A 184 -6.55 -8.57 -17.21
N ASP A 185 -6.17 -7.30 -17.33
CA ASP A 185 -6.68 -6.38 -18.35
C ASP A 185 -6.23 -6.73 -19.76
N GLU A 186 -5.11 -7.44 -19.95
CA GLU A 186 -4.70 -7.93 -21.28
C GLU A 186 -5.74 -8.89 -21.89
N GLU A 187 -6.40 -9.66 -21.03
CA GLU A 187 -7.45 -10.61 -21.38
C GLU A 187 -8.82 -9.94 -21.49
N LYS A 188 -9.19 -9.11 -20.50
CA LYS A 188 -10.54 -8.53 -20.38
C LYS A 188 -10.73 -7.23 -21.18
N ARG A 189 -9.69 -6.42 -21.28
CA ARG A 189 -9.61 -5.19 -22.09
C ARG A 189 -10.72 -4.16 -21.86
N VAL A 190 -11.27 -4.07 -20.64
CA VAL A 190 -12.21 -3.00 -20.28
C VAL A 190 -11.50 -1.65 -20.27
N PHE A 191 -10.28 -1.60 -19.74
CA PHE A 191 -9.52 -0.36 -19.62
C PHE A 191 -8.44 -0.24 -20.69
N ASN A 192 -7.85 -1.37 -21.08
CA ASN A 192 -6.70 -1.42 -21.98
C ASN A 192 -5.61 -0.43 -21.53
N PHE A 193 -5.14 -0.58 -20.29
CA PHE A 193 -4.25 0.39 -19.64
C PHE A 193 -3.08 0.77 -20.54
N LYS A 194 -2.92 2.08 -20.80
CA LYS A 194 -1.84 2.59 -21.63
C LYS A 194 -0.51 2.62 -20.89
N LYS A 195 -0.54 2.85 -19.57
CA LYS A 195 0.64 2.80 -18.71
C LYS A 195 0.28 2.45 -17.27
N VAL A 196 1.19 1.76 -16.60
CA VAL A 196 1.09 1.35 -15.20
C VAL A 196 2.35 1.76 -14.45
N LEU A 197 2.20 2.41 -13.30
CA LEU A 197 3.32 2.74 -12.41
C LEU A 197 3.20 1.94 -11.11
N MET A 198 4.29 1.27 -10.73
CA MET A 198 4.41 0.56 -9.47
C MET A 198 5.31 1.37 -8.54
N ILE A 199 4.79 1.78 -7.37
CA ILE A 199 5.54 2.57 -6.37
C ILE A 199 5.87 1.67 -5.17
N ASN A 200 7.16 1.40 -4.93
CA ASN A 200 7.67 0.55 -3.85
C ASN A 200 6.88 -0.77 -3.69
N PRO A 201 6.74 -1.61 -4.74
CA PRO A 201 5.94 -2.82 -4.67
C PRO A 201 6.57 -3.89 -3.76
N SER A 202 5.74 -4.67 -3.07
CA SER A 202 6.20 -5.96 -2.54
C SER A 202 6.42 -6.97 -3.68
N VAL A 203 7.51 -7.75 -3.63
CA VAL A 203 7.71 -8.86 -4.59
C VAL A 203 6.96 -10.09 -4.13
N SER A 204 7.20 -10.53 -2.89
CA SER A 204 6.51 -11.62 -2.22
C SER A 204 5.75 -11.06 -1.04
N LEU A 205 4.41 -11.16 -1.05
CA LEU A 205 3.57 -10.74 0.07
C LEU A 205 4.02 -11.43 1.38
N TYR A 206 4.31 -12.73 1.29
CA TYR A 206 4.77 -13.51 2.44
C TYR A 206 6.10 -13.00 3.00
N THR A 207 7.08 -12.72 2.13
CA THR A 207 8.41 -12.24 2.55
C THR A 207 8.32 -10.86 3.18
N SER A 208 7.62 -9.91 2.54
CA SER A 208 7.44 -8.56 3.06
C SER A 208 6.68 -8.56 4.38
N ALA A 209 5.60 -9.34 4.50
CA ALA A 209 4.85 -9.48 5.74
C ALA A 209 5.70 -10.10 6.86
N LYS A 210 6.51 -11.13 6.54
CA LYS A 210 7.43 -11.72 7.51
C LYS A 210 8.46 -10.70 8.03
N ILE A 211 9.02 -9.88 7.15
CA ILE A 211 9.98 -8.84 7.54
C ILE A 211 9.33 -7.87 8.54
N LEU A 212 8.10 -7.43 8.26
CA LEU A 212 7.35 -6.51 9.12
C LEU A 212 6.94 -7.16 10.45
N ASP A 213 6.50 -8.41 10.44
CA ASP A 213 6.24 -9.20 11.65
C ASP A 213 7.50 -9.29 12.53
N ASP A 214 8.64 -9.61 11.92
CA ASP A 214 9.91 -9.74 12.63
C ASP A 214 10.39 -8.39 13.21
N MET A 215 10.03 -7.25 12.62
CA MET A 215 10.36 -5.93 13.18
C MET A 215 9.68 -5.71 14.53
N LEU A 216 8.42 -6.11 14.68
CA LEU A 216 7.72 -6.00 15.96
C LEU A 216 8.18 -7.07 16.96
N LEU A 217 8.31 -8.31 16.51
CA LEU A 217 8.69 -9.43 17.38
C LEU A 217 10.07 -9.26 18.03
N LYS A 218 10.97 -8.46 17.45
CA LYS A 218 12.26 -8.11 18.04
C LYS A 218 12.18 -7.12 19.21
N VAL A 219 11.10 -6.33 19.30
CA VAL A 219 10.90 -5.36 20.39
C VAL A 219 9.85 -5.82 21.40
N VAL A 220 9.07 -6.85 21.08
CA VAL A 220 8.17 -7.51 22.02
C VAL A 220 9.01 -8.29 23.03
N PRO A 221 8.86 -8.04 24.34
CA PRO A 221 9.72 -8.65 25.35
C PRO A 221 9.51 -10.16 25.50
N SER A 222 8.28 -10.64 25.23
CA SER A 222 7.89 -12.04 25.42
C SER A 222 6.56 -12.35 24.72
N ARG A 223 6.36 -13.62 24.36
CA ARG A 223 5.07 -14.16 23.91
C ARG A 223 4.23 -14.74 25.06
N ASP A 224 4.74 -14.70 26.30
CA ASP A 224 3.95 -15.02 27.48
C ASP A 224 2.72 -14.10 27.57
N LEU A 225 1.58 -14.66 27.97
CA LEU A 225 0.29 -13.96 27.95
C LEU A 225 0.29 -12.74 28.88
N GLU A 226 0.85 -12.87 30.07
CA GLU A 226 0.83 -11.78 31.07
C GLU A 226 1.84 -10.69 30.72
N GLU A 227 3.02 -11.08 30.23
CA GLU A 227 4.07 -10.15 29.81
C GLU A 227 3.67 -9.38 28.56
N PHE A 228 3.10 -10.07 27.56
CA PHE A 228 2.56 -9.44 26.36
C PHE A 228 1.44 -8.47 26.71
N ASP A 229 0.49 -8.87 27.58
CA ASP A 229 -0.62 -8.00 27.97
C ASP A 229 -0.15 -6.74 28.70
N ARG A 230 0.90 -6.84 29.50
CA ARG A 230 1.50 -5.69 30.18
C ARG A 230 2.16 -4.74 29.18
N TRP A 231 3.03 -5.28 28.33
CA TRP A 231 3.68 -4.53 27.26
C TRP A 231 2.67 -3.87 26.32
N PHE A 232 1.64 -4.60 25.92
CA PHE A 232 0.59 -4.11 25.03
C PHE A 232 -0.21 -2.97 25.66
N ARG A 233 -0.55 -3.05 26.96
CA ARG A 233 -1.19 -1.95 27.69
C ARG A 233 -0.29 -0.71 27.76
N GLU A 234 1.01 -0.88 27.90
CA GLU A 234 1.96 0.24 27.91
C GLU A 234 2.04 0.92 26.53
N ILE A 235 2.14 0.13 25.46
CA ILE A 235 2.14 0.64 24.08
C ILE A 235 0.81 1.32 23.75
N LEU A 236 -0.33 0.69 24.04
CA LEU A 236 -1.65 1.30 23.85
C LEU A 236 -1.85 2.56 24.71
N GLY A 237 -1.33 2.58 25.93
CA GLY A 237 -1.37 3.76 26.79
C GLY A 237 -0.55 4.91 26.21
N ALA A 238 0.67 4.63 25.73
CA ALA A 238 1.51 5.62 25.06
C ALA A 238 0.88 6.11 23.75
N PHE A 239 0.30 5.20 22.96
CA PHE A 239 -0.44 5.52 21.75
C PHE A 239 -1.66 6.38 22.04
N GLY A 240 -2.45 6.03 23.05
CA GLY A 240 -3.62 6.79 23.49
C GLY A 240 -3.27 8.20 23.97
N GLU A 241 -2.13 8.35 24.64
CA GLU A 241 -1.62 9.67 25.04
C GLU A 241 -1.19 10.50 23.84
N ILE A 242 -0.45 9.92 22.88
CA ILE A 242 -0.09 10.59 21.63
C ILE A 242 -1.36 10.98 20.85
N TYR A 243 -2.30 10.06 20.71
CA TYR A 243 -3.59 10.28 20.04
C TYR A 243 -4.36 11.45 20.68
N ARG A 244 -4.39 11.52 22.01
CA ARG A 244 -5.02 12.61 22.76
C ARG A 244 -4.30 13.95 22.55
N VAL A 245 -2.97 13.95 22.62
CA VAL A 245 -2.13 15.15 22.43
C VAL A 245 -2.27 15.71 21.01
N LEU A 246 -2.42 14.84 20.01
CA LEU A 246 -2.56 15.20 18.60
C LEU A 246 -3.99 15.58 18.20
N GLY A 247 -4.95 15.57 19.13
CA GLY A 247 -6.33 15.93 18.82
C GLY A 247 -7.10 14.85 18.06
N GLN A 248 -6.77 13.58 18.29
CA GLN A 248 -7.48 12.40 17.77
C GLN A 248 -7.51 12.31 16.23
N PRO A 249 -6.36 12.36 15.56
CA PRO A 249 -6.30 12.28 14.09
C PRO A 249 -6.75 10.90 13.57
N PRO A 250 -6.98 10.71 12.27
CA PRO A 250 -7.02 9.37 11.68
C PRO A 250 -5.73 8.58 12.00
N LEU A 251 -5.83 7.26 12.18
CA LEU A 251 -4.67 6.39 12.40
C LEU A 251 -4.09 5.98 11.04
N ASP A 252 -3.11 6.74 10.56
CA ASP A 252 -2.44 6.51 9.28
C ASP A 252 -0.93 6.90 9.36
N GLN A 253 -0.29 7.14 8.21
CA GLN A 253 1.10 7.60 8.17
C GLN A 253 1.31 8.95 8.86
N ASP A 254 0.31 9.83 8.88
CA ASP A 254 0.42 11.15 9.51
C ASP A 254 0.44 10.98 11.04
N PHE A 255 -0.36 10.05 11.57
CA PHE A 255 -0.26 9.65 12.97
C PHE A 255 1.14 9.11 13.31
N LEU A 256 1.73 8.25 12.47
CA LEU A 256 3.09 7.74 12.68
C LEU A 256 4.13 8.86 12.72
N TYR A 257 4.02 9.81 11.79
CA TYR A 257 4.89 10.97 11.74
C TYR A 257 4.80 11.82 13.01
N ASP A 258 3.59 12.11 13.45
CA ASP A 258 3.35 12.92 14.62
C ASP A 258 3.73 12.20 15.92
N ALA A 259 3.53 10.88 15.99
CA ALA A 259 4.04 10.02 17.05
C ALA A 259 5.58 10.08 17.10
N TYR A 260 6.23 9.94 15.95
CA TYR A 260 7.68 10.05 15.81
C TYR A 260 8.20 11.43 16.22
N ARG A 261 7.59 12.52 15.76
CA ARG A 261 7.90 13.89 16.19
C ARG A 261 7.73 14.06 17.71
N SER A 262 6.69 13.48 18.28
CA SER A 262 6.44 13.52 19.73
C SER A 262 7.52 12.78 20.52
N LEU A 263 8.06 11.69 19.97
CA LEU A 263 9.23 11.00 20.53
C LEU A 263 10.52 11.82 20.36
N LEU A 264 10.73 12.46 19.21
CA LEU A 264 11.90 13.31 18.95
C LEU A 264 11.97 14.53 19.91
N LYS A 265 10.82 15.08 20.32
CA LYS A 265 10.76 16.18 21.31
C LYS A 265 11.41 15.80 22.66
N ARG A 266 11.62 14.51 22.95
CA ARG A 266 12.34 14.02 24.13
C ARG A 266 13.88 14.11 23.99
N GLN A 267 14.39 14.82 22.97
CA GLN A 267 15.81 15.14 22.73
C GLN A 267 16.75 13.95 22.49
N THR A 268 16.22 12.76 22.20
CA THR A 268 17.02 11.62 21.72
C THR A 268 16.29 10.95 20.57
N PRO A 269 16.86 10.92 19.35
CA PRO A 269 16.29 10.17 18.24
C PRO A 269 16.05 8.71 18.65
N PRO A 270 14.90 8.11 18.31
CA PRO A 270 14.66 6.71 18.64
C PRO A 270 15.74 5.85 17.98
N ARG A 271 16.20 4.83 18.69
CA ARG A 271 17.10 3.81 18.12
C ARG A 271 16.40 3.10 16.96
N ARG A 272 17.17 2.53 16.04
CA ARG A 272 16.64 1.81 14.88
C ARG A 272 15.68 0.70 15.30
N GLU A 273 15.97 -0.02 16.38
CA GLU A 273 15.09 -1.08 16.90
C GLU A 273 13.72 -0.52 17.31
N ASN A 274 13.68 0.66 17.93
CA ASN A 274 12.42 1.32 18.31
C ASN A 274 11.62 1.75 17.07
N MET A 275 12.29 2.28 16.05
CA MET A 275 11.64 2.66 14.79
C MET A 275 11.10 1.44 14.03
N ALA A 276 11.87 0.35 13.98
CA ALA A 276 11.41 -0.93 13.44
C ALA A 276 10.15 -1.41 14.18
N GLY A 277 10.17 -1.35 15.52
CA GLY A 277 9.02 -1.67 16.36
C GLY A 277 7.78 -0.81 16.07
N MET A 278 7.94 0.49 15.79
CA MET A 278 6.84 1.36 15.39
C MET A 278 6.22 0.96 14.04
N ILE A 279 7.06 0.70 13.04
CA ILE A 279 6.62 0.23 11.72
C ILE A 279 5.87 -1.10 11.86
N GLY A 280 6.45 -2.06 12.59
CA GLY A 280 5.83 -3.36 12.85
C GLY A 280 4.51 -3.25 13.63
N THR A 281 4.42 -2.31 14.59
CA THR A 281 3.18 -2.03 15.35
C THR A 281 2.03 -1.59 14.45
N VAL A 282 2.28 -0.67 13.52
CA VAL A 282 1.23 -0.23 12.58
C VAL A 282 0.86 -1.33 11.60
N PHE A 283 1.84 -2.10 11.11
CA PHE A 283 1.54 -3.29 10.30
C PHE A 283 0.66 -4.30 11.06
N TRP A 284 0.91 -4.53 12.35
CA TRP A 284 0.08 -5.40 13.19
C TRP A 284 -1.32 -4.85 13.45
N LEU A 285 -1.49 -3.54 13.60
CA LEU A 285 -2.82 -2.94 13.71
C LEU A 285 -3.65 -3.17 12.43
N GLU A 286 -3.06 -2.92 11.26
CA GLU A 286 -3.72 -3.10 9.97
C GLU A 286 -4.02 -4.57 9.68
N SER A 287 -3.04 -5.46 9.89
CA SER A 287 -3.24 -6.89 9.72
C SER A 287 -4.24 -7.46 10.74
N SER A 288 -4.26 -6.98 11.99
CA SER A 288 -5.27 -7.40 12.96
C SER A 288 -6.68 -7.05 12.49
N ASN A 289 -6.87 -5.84 11.98
CA ASN A 289 -8.15 -5.42 11.44
C ASN A 289 -8.59 -6.30 10.25
N MET A 290 -7.65 -6.60 9.35
CA MET A 290 -7.85 -7.51 8.23
C MET A 290 -8.24 -8.93 8.69
N ILE A 291 -7.48 -9.51 9.63
CA ILE A 291 -7.66 -10.88 10.14
C ILE A 291 -9.01 -11.02 10.84
N PHE A 292 -9.34 -10.09 11.74
CA PHE A 292 -10.64 -10.06 12.42
C PHE A 292 -11.78 -9.97 11.41
N THR A 293 -11.65 -9.10 10.40
CA THR A 293 -12.67 -8.94 9.37
C THR A 293 -12.86 -10.22 8.55
N ALA A 294 -11.75 -10.84 8.13
CA ALA A 294 -11.79 -12.08 7.37
C ALA A 294 -12.43 -13.22 8.18
N ASP A 295 -12.10 -13.33 9.46
CA ASP A 295 -12.59 -14.36 10.37
C ASP A 295 -14.11 -14.25 10.59
N VAL A 296 -14.60 -13.03 10.87
CA VAL A 296 -16.03 -12.77 11.04
C VAL A 296 -16.79 -13.00 9.75
N MET A 297 -16.30 -12.48 8.61
CA MET A 297 -16.98 -12.62 7.32
C MET A 297 -17.10 -14.09 6.87
N ASN A 298 -16.14 -14.93 7.24
CA ASN A 298 -16.14 -16.35 6.89
C ASN A 298 -16.67 -17.26 8.00
N ASN A 299 -17.01 -16.74 9.19
CA ASN A 299 -17.34 -17.55 10.37
C ASN A 299 -16.28 -18.65 10.59
N TYR A 300 -15.00 -18.29 10.44
CA TYR A 300 -13.91 -19.27 10.33
C TYR A 300 -13.56 -19.89 11.69
N GLY A 301 -13.43 -19.07 12.72
CA GLY A 301 -13.17 -19.53 14.09
C GLY A 301 -11.76 -19.27 14.60
N LEU A 302 -10.97 -18.42 13.94
CA LEU A 302 -9.60 -18.10 14.34
C LEU A 302 -9.56 -17.16 15.55
N ILE A 303 -10.39 -16.11 15.54
CA ILE A 303 -10.45 -15.09 16.60
C ILE A 303 -11.79 -15.17 17.33
N VAL A 304 -12.88 -15.15 16.57
CA VAL A 304 -14.26 -15.19 17.04
C VAL A 304 -14.71 -16.64 17.03
N PRO A 305 -15.18 -17.21 18.16
CA PRO A 305 -15.63 -18.58 18.20
C PRO A 305 -16.66 -18.89 17.10
N LYS A 306 -16.53 -20.05 16.47
CA LYS A 306 -17.40 -20.45 15.38
C LYS A 306 -18.88 -20.37 15.79
N ASN A 307 -19.69 -19.75 14.96
CA ASN A 307 -21.12 -19.46 15.14
C ASN A 307 -21.45 -18.40 16.22
N ARG A 308 -20.45 -17.70 16.78
CA ARG A 308 -20.71 -16.49 17.59
C ARG A 308 -21.09 -15.35 16.66
N VAL A 309 -22.35 -14.90 16.77
CA VAL A 309 -22.82 -13.69 16.09
C VAL A 309 -22.47 -12.48 16.93
N LEU A 310 -21.76 -11.52 16.35
CA LEU A 310 -21.41 -10.24 16.98
C LEU A 310 -22.41 -9.16 16.60
N GLY A 311 -23.02 -8.54 17.60
CA GLY A 311 -23.91 -7.39 17.43
C GLY A 311 -23.15 -6.07 17.27
N SER A 312 -23.84 -5.02 16.82
CA SER A 312 -23.26 -3.68 16.63
C SER A 312 -22.76 -3.00 17.92
N ALA A 313 -23.25 -3.47 19.08
CA ALA A 313 -22.91 -2.95 20.41
C ALA A 313 -22.05 -3.92 21.24
N ASP A 314 -21.67 -5.08 20.68
CA ASP A 314 -20.79 -6.01 21.38
C ASP A 314 -19.40 -5.39 21.57
N SER A 315 -18.80 -5.58 22.74
CA SER A 315 -17.42 -5.15 22.97
C SER A 315 -16.46 -5.99 22.15
N LEU A 316 -15.59 -5.33 21.39
CA LEU A 316 -14.54 -5.98 20.60
C LEU A 316 -13.20 -6.08 21.33
N THR A 317 -13.12 -5.63 22.59
CA THR A 317 -11.86 -5.52 23.32
C THR A 317 -11.11 -6.85 23.44
N ASP A 318 -11.79 -7.94 23.76
CA ASP A 318 -11.10 -9.23 23.95
C ASP A 318 -10.71 -9.85 22.61
N TYR A 319 -11.53 -9.71 21.56
CA TYR A 319 -11.14 -10.11 20.20
C TYR A 319 -9.93 -9.31 19.71
N PHE A 320 -9.87 -8.01 20.01
CA PHE A 320 -8.72 -7.18 19.66
C PHE A 320 -7.43 -7.65 20.36
N LYS A 321 -7.48 -7.96 21.67
CA LYS A 321 -6.32 -8.52 22.40
C LYS A 321 -5.83 -9.84 21.81
N VAL A 322 -6.76 -10.71 21.41
CA VAL A 322 -6.41 -12.00 20.77
C VAL A 322 -5.81 -11.74 19.40
N THR A 323 -6.47 -10.94 18.56
CA THR A 323 -6.02 -10.68 17.19
C THR A 323 -4.66 -10.01 17.14
N TYR A 324 -4.38 -9.09 18.06
CA TYR A 324 -3.09 -8.40 18.12
C TYR A 324 -1.92 -9.30 18.55
N ARG A 325 -2.16 -10.58 18.86
CA ARG A 325 -1.10 -11.58 19.07
C ARG A 325 -0.85 -12.46 17.85
N ILE A 326 -1.70 -12.33 16.83
CA ILE A 326 -1.63 -13.12 15.60
C ILE A 326 -0.83 -12.31 14.59
N SER A 327 0.36 -12.82 14.24
CA SER A 327 1.15 -12.25 13.15
C SER A 327 0.49 -12.53 11.80
N PHE A 328 0.89 -11.82 10.74
CA PHE A 328 0.42 -12.18 9.40
C PHE A 328 0.85 -13.61 9.03
N ILE A 329 2.02 -14.06 9.48
CA ILE A 329 2.47 -15.44 9.26
C ILE A 329 1.59 -16.47 9.98
N ASP A 330 1.06 -16.16 11.16
CA ASP A 330 0.10 -17.03 11.85
C ASP A 330 -1.22 -17.08 11.06
N TYR A 331 -1.74 -15.93 10.61
CA TYR A 331 -2.90 -15.87 9.70
C TYR A 331 -2.68 -16.67 8.41
N PHE A 332 -1.49 -16.55 7.80
CA PHE A 332 -1.13 -17.30 6.60
C PHE A 332 -1.25 -18.80 6.85
N ASN A 333 -0.65 -19.27 7.95
CA ASN A 333 -0.56 -20.70 8.26
C ASN A 333 -1.87 -21.31 8.76
N GLU A 334 -2.65 -20.55 9.53
CA GLU A 334 -3.83 -21.06 10.24
C GLU A 334 -5.15 -20.76 9.53
N PHE A 335 -5.17 -19.79 8.60
CA PHE A 335 -6.39 -19.41 7.89
C PHE A 335 -6.20 -19.32 6.37
N LEU A 336 -5.33 -18.44 5.87
CA LEU A 336 -5.21 -18.20 4.43
C LEU A 336 -4.87 -19.48 3.65
N TYR A 337 -3.80 -20.17 4.05
CA TYR A 337 -3.36 -21.39 3.37
C TYR A 337 -4.39 -22.52 3.50
N PRO A 338 -4.90 -22.88 4.71
CA PRO A 338 -5.94 -23.90 4.83
C PRO A 338 -7.19 -23.61 3.99
N TYR A 339 -7.61 -22.34 3.93
CA TYR A 339 -8.76 -21.91 3.11
C TYR A 339 -8.54 -22.20 1.62
N PHE A 340 -7.38 -21.83 1.07
CA PHE A 340 -7.07 -22.08 -0.34
C PHE A 340 -6.74 -23.54 -0.64
N GLN A 341 -6.11 -24.25 0.28
CA GLN A 341 -5.84 -25.67 0.15
C GLN A 341 -7.15 -26.49 0.08
N ALA A 342 -8.16 -26.12 0.86
CA ALA A 342 -9.46 -26.78 0.82
C ALA A 342 -10.18 -26.66 -0.54
N LYS A 343 -9.94 -25.55 -1.27
CA LYS A 343 -10.49 -25.31 -2.61
C LYS A 343 -9.68 -25.97 -3.72
N THR A 344 -8.37 -26.12 -3.51
CA THR A 344 -7.43 -26.66 -4.50
C THR A 344 -6.65 -27.82 -3.87
N PRO A 345 -7.21 -29.05 -3.85
CA PRO A 345 -6.51 -30.21 -3.32
C PRO A 345 -5.14 -30.40 -3.97
N GLY A 346 -4.10 -30.52 -3.15
CA GLY A 346 -2.71 -30.63 -3.60
C GLY A 346 -1.94 -29.31 -3.67
N LEU A 347 -2.58 -28.16 -3.43
CA LEU A 347 -1.87 -26.90 -3.22
C LEU A 347 -0.95 -27.01 -2.00
N THR A 348 0.33 -26.73 -2.18
CA THR A 348 1.32 -26.64 -1.09
C THR A 348 1.49 -25.20 -0.61
N LYS A 349 2.08 -25.01 0.57
CA LYS A 349 2.36 -23.66 1.10
C LYS A 349 3.32 -22.90 0.20
N GLU A 350 4.35 -23.58 -0.27
CA GLU A 350 5.39 -23.04 -1.14
C GLU A 350 4.79 -22.61 -2.48
N ALA A 351 3.89 -23.44 -3.04
CA ALA A 351 3.17 -23.10 -4.26
C ALA A 351 2.27 -21.87 -4.06
N LEU A 352 1.58 -21.74 -2.91
CA LEU A 352 0.76 -20.55 -2.63
C LEU A 352 1.63 -19.29 -2.49
N ILE A 353 2.77 -19.37 -1.78
CA ILE A 353 3.71 -18.25 -1.64
C ILE A 353 4.24 -17.83 -3.02
N GLU A 354 4.67 -18.78 -3.84
CA GLU A 354 5.21 -18.48 -5.18
C GLU A 354 4.13 -17.89 -6.10
N ASN A 355 2.94 -18.49 -6.13
CA ASN A 355 1.83 -18.03 -6.98
C ASN A 355 1.30 -16.64 -6.58
N THR A 356 1.52 -16.22 -5.34
CA THR A 356 1.12 -14.89 -4.84
C THR A 356 2.25 -13.86 -4.87
N SER A 357 3.37 -14.20 -5.51
CA SER A 357 4.53 -13.32 -5.74
C SER A 357 4.51 -12.72 -7.14
N LEU A 358 5.12 -11.54 -7.33
CA LEU A 358 5.39 -10.95 -8.65
C LEU A 358 6.23 -11.88 -9.54
N ARG A 359 7.00 -12.80 -8.94
CA ARG A 359 7.76 -13.84 -9.64
C ARG A 359 6.87 -14.75 -10.50
N SER A 360 5.64 -15.04 -10.04
CA SER A 360 4.66 -15.83 -10.81
C SER A 360 4.21 -15.17 -12.12
N ILE A 361 4.43 -13.85 -12.27
CA ILE A 361 4.11 -13.08 -13.47
C ILE A 361 5.34 -12.46 -14.11
N GLU A 362 6.55 -12.94 -13.78
CA GLU A 362 7.82 -12.40 -14.26
C GLU A 362 7.86 -12.25 -15.79
N SER A 363 7.45 -13.30 -16.52
CA SER A 363 7.44 -13.27 -17.99
C SER A 363 6.57 -12.13 -18.54
N TYR A 364 5.42 -11.86 -17.91
CA TYR A 364 4.58 -10.73 -18.28
C TYR A 364 5.27 -9.39 -17.95
N LEU A 365 5.83 -9.26 -16.75
CA LEU A 365 6.50 -8.04 -16.30
C LEU A 365 7.71 -7.66 -17.16
N ARG A 366 8.50 -8.65 -17.60
CA ARG A 366 9.66 -8.43 -18.49
C ARG A 366 9.24 -7.94 -19.87
N ASN A 367 8.16 -8.51 -20.41
CA ASN A 367 7.72 -8.28 -21.78
C ASN A 367 6.70 -7.14 -21.92
N SER A 368 6.27 -6.52 -20.83
CA SER A 368 5.28 -5.43 -20.83
C SER A 368 5.95 -4.06 -20.73
N PRO A 369 6.16 -3.33 -21.85
CA PRO A 369 6.84 -2.03 -21.84
C PRO A 369 6.03 -0.93 -21.15
N LYS A 370 4.72 -1.15 -20.94
CA LYS A 370 3.81 -0.19 -20.30
C LYS A 370 3.94 -0.14 -18.78
N ILE A 371 4.62 -1.09 -18.15
CA ILE A 371 4.76 -1.12 -16.69
C ILE A 371 6.10 -0.50 -16.30
N VAL A 372 6.06 0.51 -15.44
CA VAL A 372 7.22 1.26 -14.94
C VAL A 372 7.32 1.04 -13.43
N LEU A 373 8.53 0.94 -12.92
CA LEU A 373 8.81 0.74 -11.49
C LEU A 373 9.47 2.00 -10.92
N MET A 374 9.01 2.42 -9.75
CA MET A 374 9.67 3.38 -8.88
C MET A 374 9.93 2.71 -7.52
N ASP A 375 11.17 2.68 -7.05
CA ASP A 375 11.54 2.04 -5.79
C ASP A 375 12.78 2.68 -5.14
N ASN A 376 13.20 2.18 -3.98
CA ASN A 376 14.37 2.64 -3.23
C ASN A 376 15.37 1.49 -2.99
N GLU A 377 16.66 1.78 -3.03
CA GLU A 377 17.74 0.83 -2.70
C GLU A 377 17.64 0.30 -1.26
N ASP A 378 17.06 1.10 -0.37
CA ASP A 378 16.90 0.84 1.06
C ASP A 378 15.44 0.56 1.47
N ASP A 379 14.59 0.12 0.51
CA ASP A 379 13.23 -0.30 0.85
C ASP A 379 13.26 -1.49 1.82
N LEU A 380 12.75 -1.22 3.01
CA LEU A 380 12.85 -2.09 4.18
C LEU A 380 11.80 -3.21 4.22
N ILE A 381 10.90 -3.29 3.24
CA ILE A 381 10.00 -4.45 3.07
C ILE A 381 10.50 -5.49 2.06
N LEU A 382 11.65 -5.25 1.43
CA LEU A 382 12.23 -6.13 0.42
C LEU A 382 13.43 -6.90 0.99
N ALA A 383 13.48 -8.20 0.68
CA ALA A 383 14.72 -8.94 0.83
C ALA A 383 15.71 -8.55 -0.29
N PRO A 384 17.03 -8.73 -0.12
CA PRO A 384 18.01 -8.42 -1.16
C PRO A 384 17.71 -9.07 -2.53
N GLU A 385 17.21 -10.30 -2.52
CA GLU A 385 16.79 -11.06 -3.70
C GLU A 385 15.53 -10.49 -4.37
N ASP A 386 14.68 -9.78 -3.63
CA ASP A 386 13.49 -9.12 -4.14
C ASP A 386 13.86 -7.83 -4.87
N LEU A 387 14.73 -7.01 -4.27
CA LEU A 387 15.26 -5.82 -4.93
C LEU A 387 16.08 -6.20 -6.18
N ALA A 388 16.89 -7.25 -6.11
CA ALA A 388 17.63 -7.76 -7.26
C ALA A 388 16.69 -8.21 -8.40
N PHE A 389 15.62 -8.92 -8.07
CA PHE A 389 14.58 -9.31 -9.03
C PHE A 389 13.92 -8.10 -9.69
N LEU A 390 13.54 -7.08 -8.92
CA LEU A 390 12.93 -5.86 -9.46
C LEU A 390 13.86 -5.14 -10.43
N LYS A 391 15.14 -4.96 -10.06
CA LYS A 391 16.14 -4.33 -10.95
C LYS A 391 16.31 -5.09 -12.26
N ASP A 392 16.38 -6.41 -12.19
CA ASP A 392 16.59 -7.26 -13.35
C ASP A 392 15.36 -7.33 -14.28
N VAL A 393 14.16 -7.46 -13.72
CA VAL A 393 12.91 -7.55 -14.50
C VAL A 393 12.57 -6.24 -15.22
N PHE A 394 12.75 -5.12 -14.52
CA PHE A 394 12.34 -3.81 -15.06
C PHE A 394 13.46 -3.12 -15.84
N GLY A 395 14.73 -3.36 -15.50
CA GLY A 395 15.88 -2.78 -16.20
C GLY A 395 15.75 -1.26 -16.32
N SER A 396 15.77 -0.74 -17.55
CA SER A 396 15.62 0.71 -17.82
C SER A 396 14.25 1.30 -17.46
N ARG A 397 13.24 0.47 -17.23
CA ARG A 397 11.91 0.89 -16.75
C ARG A 397 11.86 1.06 -15.24
N ALA A 398 12.94 0.75 -14.52
CA ALA A 398 13.04 1.00 -13.08
C ALA A 398 13.72 2.34 -12.79
N LYS A 399 13.10 3.12 -11.90
CA LYS A 399 13.73 4.22 -11.19
C LYS A 399 13.97 3.80 -9.76
N ILE A 400 15.20 3.41 -9.45
CA ILE A 400 15.63 3.07 -8.10
C ILE A 400 16.38 4.26 -7.51
N TYR A 401 15.86 4.85 -6.43
CA TYR A 401 16.54 5.92 -5.70
C TYR A 401 17.49 5.34 -4.65
N PRO A 402 18.62 6.02 -4.34
CA PRO A 402 19.62 5.49 -3.41
C PRO A 402 19.15 5.42 -1.95
N PHE A 403 18.11 6.17 -1.58
CA PHE A 403 17.52 6.15 -0.24
C PHE A 403 16.09 6.72 -0.25
N GLY A 404 15.31 6.34 0.74
CA GLY A 404 13.93 6.76 0.90
C GLY A 404 13.09 5.83 1.77
N GLY A 405 13.64 4.68 2.17
CA GLY A 405 12.91 3.66 2.90
C GLY A 405 11.72 3.14 2.10
N HIS A 406 10.69 2.67 2.78
CA HIS A 406 9.43 2.30 2.14
C HIS A 406 8.51 3.53 2.07
N LEU A 407 8.22 4.02 0.85
CA LEU A 407 7.34 5.19 0.58
C LEU A 407 7.79 6.55 1.15
N GLY A 408 8.86 6.62 1.93
CA GLY A 408 9.25 7.84 2.64
C GLY A 408 9.54 9.04 1.74
N ASN A 409 10.04 8.78 0.53
CA ASN A 409 10.33 9.80 -0.47
C ASN A 409 9.24 9.90 -1.56
N MET A 410 8.07 9.28 -1.37
CA MET A 410 6.98 9.30 -2.36
C MET A 410 6.46 10.72 -2.62
N THR A 411 6.40 11.55 -1.57
CA THR A 411 5.89 12.93 -1.66
C THR A 411 6.97 13.95 -2.02
N TYR A 412 8.21 13.53 -2.24
CA TYR A 412 9.32 14.41 -2.62
C TYR A 412 9.11 15.01 -4.02
N ALA A 413 9.26 16.33 -4.15
CA ALA A 413 8.92 17.06 -5.37
C ALA A 413 9.52 16.48 -6.65
N ALA A 414 10.79 16.06 -6.61
CA ALA A 414 11.44 15.43 -7.76
C ALA A 414 10.82 14.06 -8.13
N ASN A 415 10.38 13.30 -7.13
CA ASN A 415 9.77 11.99 -7.31
C ASN A 415 8.33 12.13 -7.82
N VAL A 416 7.57 13.10 -7.30
CA VAL A 416 6.23 13.41 -7.80
C VAL A 416 6.28 13.87 -9.26
N ALA A 417 7.25 14.72 -9.60
CA ALA A 417 7.48 15.11 -10.99
C ALA A 417 7.79 13.89 -11.88
N TYR A 418 8.61 12.95 -11.39
CA TYR A 418 8.85 11.68 -12.09
C TYR A 418 7.55 10.88 -12.27
N MET A 419 6.77 10.64 -11.21
CA MET A 419 5.51 9.90 -11.27
C MET A 419 4.53 10.49 -12.28
N ILE A 420 4.36 11.81 -12.31
CA ILE A 420 3.48 12.49 -13.27
C ILE A 420 4.04 12.34 -14.70
N ASN A 421 5.34 12.50 -14.89
CA ASN A 421 5.99 12.40 -16.19
C ASN A 421 5.94 11.00 -16.79
N VAL A 422 5.87 9.95 -15.95
CA VAL A 422 5.62 8.58 -16.43
C VAL A 422 4.36 8.55 -17.28
N PHE A 423 3.26 9.16 -16.84
CA PHE A 423 1.97 9.09 -17.55
C PHE A 423 1.78 10.13 -18.65
N LYS A 424 2.54 11.24 -18.64
CA LYS A 424 2.44 12.28 -19.67
C LYS A 424 3.23 11.99 -20.94
N ASN A 425 4.23 11.11 -20.88
CA ASN A 425 5.15 10.82 -21.99
C ASN A 425 4.92 9.45 -22.61
#